data_AF-A0A4W4E009-F1
#
_entry.id   AF-A0A4W4E009-F1
#
_cell.length_a   1.000
_cell.length_b   1.000
_cell.length_c   1.000
_cell.angle_alpha   90.00
_cell.angle_beta   90.00
_cell.angle_gamma   90.00
#
_symmetry.space_group_name_H-M   'P 1'
#
loop_
_entity.id
_entity.type
_entity.pdbx_description
1 polymer ?
#
loop_
_entity_poly.entity_id
_entity_poly.type
_entity_poly.pdbx_seq_one_letter_code
_entity_poly.pdbx_strand_id
1 'polypeptide(L)'
;MQKAFTNTEVVITGLCNIYTHYITTHEDQLFTLLLPAPVDNQPANSTFGQVLEQVHPRYKLGEVASVTFVAGNPRNSGDMVSHYKTFVTVERFQNNTGTWVVVHTDASWETRFHWIKGSGGQSNATVEWHIPLSAQSGTYRIRHFGHYKRFNIVTPVITAYEGVSDVFRVTKTL
;
A
#
# COMPACT_ATOMS: atom_id res chain seq x y z
N MET A 1 46.77 -29.72 -16.71
CA MET A 1 45.60 -30.59 -16.97
C MET A 1 44.40 -29.95 -16.30
N GLN A 2 43.42 -29.52 -17.08
CA GLN A 2 42.20 -28.86 -16.61
C GLN A 2 41.15 -29.95 -16.32
N LYS A 3 40.64 -30.02 -15.09
CA LYS A 3 39.58 -30.98 -14.74
C LYS A 3 38.36 -30.69 -15.60
N ALA A 4 37.99 -31.64 -16.47
CA ALA A 4 36.73 -31.59 -17.18
C ALA A 4 35.59 -31.73 -16.15
N PHE A 5 34.65 -30.78 -16.18
CA PHE A 5 33.41 -30.90 -15.42
C PHE A 5 32.64 -32.11 -15.96
N THR A 6 32.46 -33.13 -15.13
CA THR A 6 31.60 -34.27 -15.41
C THR A 6 30.30 -34.04 -14.62
N ASN A 7 29.16 -34.10 -15.31
CA ASN A 7 27.82 -33.59 -14.94
C ASN A 7 27.63 -32.06 -14.99
N THR A 8 27.25 -31.56 -16.17
CA THR A 8 26.72 -30.19 -16.34
C THR A 8 25.20 -30.25 -16.41
N GLU A 9 24.52 -29.54 -15.51
CA GLU A 9 23.07 -29.31 -15.54
C GLU A 9 22.81 -27.92 -16.13
N VAL A 10 21.98 -27.86 -17.18
CA VAL A 10 21.63 -26.60 -17.86
C VAL A 10 20.25 -26.15 -17.38
N VAL A 11 20.20 -24.99 -16.73
CA VAL A 11 18.95 -24.36 -16.29
C VAL A 11 18.60 -23.21 -17.24
N ILE A 12 17.39 -23.26 -17.80
CA ILE A 12 16.84 -22.16 -18.58
C ILE A 12 16.07 -21.25 -17.63
N THR A 13 16.60 -20.05 -17.39
CA THR A 13 15.94 -19.02 -16.60
C THR A 13 15.25 -18.02 -17.54
N GLY A 14 13.92 -18.09 -17.61
CA GLY A 14 13.11 -17.13 -18.38
C GLY A 14 13.05 -15.75 -17.71
N LEU A 15 12.63 -14.73 -18.47
CA LEU A 15 12.50 -13.34 -18.02
C LEU A 15 13.82 -12.71 -17.51
N CYS A 16 14.97 -13.14 -18.06
CA CYS A 16 16.27 -12.59 -17.68
C CYS A 16 16.76 -11.53 -18.68
N ASN A 17 17.40 -10.48 -18.16
CA ASN A 17 18.03 -9.36 -18.87
C ASN A 17 17.08 -8.44 -19.65
N ILE A 18 16.37 -8.96 -20.65
CA ILE A 18 15.46 -8.19 -21.51
C ILE A 18 14.23 -9.06 -21.80
N TYR A 19 13.05 -8.49 -21.57
CA TYR A 19 11.78 -9.12 -21.97
C TYR A 19 11.50 -8.80 -23.45
N THR A 20 11.69 -9.76 -24.34
CA THR A 20 11.45 -9.61 -25.80
C THR A 20 10.14 -10.28 -26.25
N HIS A 21 9.13 -10.34 -25.37
CA HIS A 21 7.89 -11.10 -25.59
C HIS A 21 8.17 -12.58 -26.03
N TYR A 22 7.24 -13.21 -26.75
CA TYR A 22 7.53 -14.44 -27.50
C TYR A 22 8.42 -14.11 -28.70
N ILE A 23 9.38 -14.98 -29.03
CA ILE A 23 10.39 -14.72 -30.08
C ILE A 23 9.71 -14.58 -31.46
N THR A 24 9.56 -13.33 -31.94
CA THR A 24 9.16 -12.94 -33.31
C THR A 24 9.90 -11.64 -33.72
N THR A 25 9.84 -11.20 -34.99
CA THR A 25 10.70 -10.13 -35.54
C THR A 25 10.26 -8.69 -35.20
N HIS A 26 11.22 -7.93 -34.65
CA HIS A 26 11.42 -6.46 -34.44
C HIS A 26 10.28 -5.59 -33.87
N GLU A 27 10.60 -4.81 -32.82
CA GLU A 27 9.68 -3.87 -32.13
C GLU A 27 10.05 -2.39 -32.35
N ASP A 28 9.03 -1.52 -32.27
CA ASP A 28 9.03 -0.07 -32.54
C ASP A 28 9.13 0.81 -31.27
N GLN A 29 9.26 2.12 -31.49
CA GLN A 29 9.42 3.18 -30.48
C GLN A 29 8.30 3.28 -29.42
N LEU A 30 8.69 3.62 -28.19
CA LEU A 30 7.80 3.83 -27.04
C LEU A 30 7.09 5.20 -27.08
N PHE A 31 5.76 5.19 -27.12
CA PHE A 31 4.90 6.35 -26.83
C PHE A 31 3.95 6.03 -25.66
N THR A 32 3.63 7.01 -24.81
CA THR A 32 2.68 6.82 -23.70
C THR A 32 1.46 7.74 -23.84
N LEU A 33 0.27 7.14 -23.75
CA LEU A 33 -1.02 7.86 -23.75
C LEU A 33 -1.56 8.06 -22.31
N LEU A 34 -0.76 7.73 -21.30
CA LEU A 34 -1.14 7.91 -19.90
C LEU A 34 -1.07 9.38 -19.51
N LEU A 35 -2.23 9.98 -19.29
CA LEU A 35 -2.33 11.34 -18.81
C LEU A 35 -1.61 11.52 -17.44
N PRO A 36 -1.04 12.71 -17.18
CA PRO A 36 -0.45 13.01 -15.88
C PRO A 36 -1.50 12.93 -14.77
N ALA A 37 -1.06 12.58 -13.56
CA ALA A 37 -1.95 12.60 -12.41
C ALA A 37 -2.50 14.03 -12.20
N PRO A 38 -3.83 14.19 -12.09
CA PRO A 38 -4.43 15.49 -11.81
C PRO A 38 -4.05 15.98 -10.41
N VAL A 39 -4.39 17.24 -10.12
CA VAL A 39 -4.28 17.79 -8.76
C VAL A 39 -5.24 17.04 -7.85
N ASP A 40 -4.76 16.70 -6.65
CA ASP A 40 -5.59 16.10 -5.61
C ASP A 40 -6.27 17.21 -4.80
N ASN A 41 -7.53 16.97 -4.47
CA ASN A 41 -8.33 17.82 -3.60
C ASN A 41 -8.90 16.98 -2.47
N GLN A 42 -9.25 17.64 -1.37
CA GLN A 42 -9.96 17.03 -0.26
C GLN A 42 -11.39 17.59 -0.15
N PRO A 43 -12.35 16.84 0.42
CA PRO A 43 -13.65 17.39 0.79
C PRO A 43 -13.53 18.67 1.62
N ALA A 44 -14.55 19.55 1.55
CA ALA A 44 -14.58 20.78 2.34
C ALA A 44 -14.42 20.47 3.84
N ASN A 45 -13.57 21.24 4.53
CA ASN A 45 -13.24 21.07 5.96
C ASN A 45 -12.63 19.71 6.33
N SER A 46 -12.00 19.01 5.38
CA SER A 46 -11.24 17.78 5.65
C SER A 46 -9.75 17.95 5.36
N THR A 47 -8.95 16.97 5.75
CA THR A 47 -7.52 16.89 5.41
C THR A 47 -7.18 15.52 4.83
N PHE A 48 -6.13 15.45 4.01
CA PHE A 48 -5.56 14.17 3.60
C PHE A 48 -5.16 13.35 4.84
N GLY A 49 -5.46 12.05 4.82
CA GLY A 49 -5.25 11.15 5.97
C GLY A 49 -6.40 11.13 6.98
N GLN A 50 -7.40 12.01 6.86
CA GLN A 50 -8.57 11.95 7.72
C GLN A 50 -9.40 10.69 7.45
N VAL A 51 -9.88 10.05 8.51
CA VAL A 51 -10.77 8.89 8.41
C VAL A 51 -12.20 9.33 8.05
N LEU A 52 -12.76 8.70 7.03
CA LEU A 52 -14.15 8.83 6.58
C LEU A 52 -15.04 7.73 7.15
N GLU A 53 -14.52 6.50 7.20
CA GLU A 53 -15.21 5.34 7.77
C GLU A 53 -14.26 4.64 8.72
N GLN A 54 -14.65 4.56 9.99
CA GLN A 54 -13.82 3.99 11.05
C GLN A 54 -13.98 2.48 11.14
N VAL A 55 -12.94 1.84 11.67
CA VAL A 55 -12.98 0.46 12.14
C VAL A 55 -14.01 0.26 13.26
N HIS A 56 -14.56 -0.94 13.38
CA HIS A 56 -15.32 -1.33 14.57
C HIS A 56 -14.39 -1.48 15.78
N PRO A 57 -14.87 -1.23 17.00
CA PRO A 57 -14.01 -1.29 18.20
C PRO A 57 -13.55 -2.72 18.54
N ARG A 58 -14.21 -3.76 18.03
CA ARG A 58 -13.94 -5.17 18.36
C ARG A 58 -14.15 -6.05 17.13
N TYR A 59 -13.26 -7.02 16.95
CA TYR A 59 -13.31 -8.03 15.89
C TYR A 59 -12.93 -9.41 16.42
N LYS A 60 -13.48 -10.44 15.78
CA LYS A 60 -13.05 -11.83 15.91
C LYS A 60 -11.96 -12.16 14.89
N LEU A 61 -11.20 -13.20 15.19
CA LEU A 61 -10.34 -13.84 14.19
C LEU A 61 -11.15 -14.31 12.98
N GLY A 62 -10.63 -14.10 11.78
CA GLY A 62 -11.30 -14.39 10.51
C GLY A 62 -12.19 -13.27 9.98
N GLU A 63 -12.50 -12.24 10.79
CA GLU A 63 -13.22 -11.06 10.32
C GLU A 63 -12.30 -10.08 9.58
N VAL A 64 -12.90 -9.07 8.96
CA VAL A 64 -12.20 -8.05 8.19
C VAL A 64 -12.34 -6.71 8.90
N ALA A 65 -11.22 -6.14 9.33
CA ALA A 65 -11.17 -4.76 9.77
C ALA A 65 -11.00 -3.86 8.54
N SER A 66 -11.91 -2.90 8.35
CA SER A 66 -11.89 -1.99 7.21
C SER A 66 -11.93 -0.55 7.69
N VAL A 67 -11.13 0.31 7.06
CA VAL A 67 -11.06 1.75 7.33
C VAL A 67 -10.88 2.51 6.03
N THR A 68 -11.60 3.62 5.87
CA THR A 68 -11.52 4.47 4.68
C THR A 68 -10.97 5.84 5.03
N PHE A 69 -9.96 6.31 4.30
CA PHE A 69 -9.32 7.61 4.47
C PHE A 69 -9.55 8.52 3.26
N VAL A 70 -9.52 9.84 3.48
CA VAL A 70 -9.27 10.81 2.40
C VAL A 70 -7.83 10.62 1.93
N ALA A 71 -7.65 10.39 0.64
CA ALA A 71 -6.35 10.02 0.07
C ALA A 71 -6.01 10.82 -1.19
N GLY A 72 -4.71 10.98 -1.44
CA GLY A 72 -4.19 11.46 -2.73
C GLY A 72 -3.99 10.31 -3.72
N ASN A 73 -3.72 10.62 -4.99
CA ASN A 73 -3.44 9.61 -6.00
C ASN A 73 -2.13 8.83 -5.72
N PRO A 74 -2.16 7.48 -5.64
CA PRO A 74 -0.99 6.66 -5.37
C PRO A 74 0.16 6.84 -6.38
N ARG A 75 -0.14 7.31 -7.61
CA ARG A 75 0.90 7.63 -8.62
C ARG A 75 1.84 8.75 -8.16
N ASN A 76 1.43 9.61 -7.23
CA ASN A 76 2.31 10.64 -6.67
C ASN A 76 3.36 10.06 -5.70
N SER A 77 3.15 8.83 -5.22
CA SER A 77 4.04 8.12 -4.33
C SER A 77 5.10 7.28 -5.07
N GLY A 78 5.36 7.53 -6.36
CA GLY A 78 6.30 6.72 -7.16
C GLY A 78 7.73 6.66 -6.59
N ASP A 79 8.17 7.72 -5.89
CA ASP A 79 9.48 7.75 -5.21
C ASP A 79 9.48 7.01 -3.85
N MET A 80 8.33 6.49 -3.39
CA MET A 80 8.30 5.61 -2.21
C MET A 80 9.04 4.28 -2.44
N VAL A 81 9.27 3.90 -3.70
CA VAL A 81 10.06 2.73 -4.11
C VAL A 81 11.53 2.86 -3.67
N SER A 82 12.09 4.07 -3.59
CA SER A 82 13.50 4.28 -3.22
C SER A 82 13.79 4.17 -1.72
N HIS A 83 12.75 4.21 -0.87
CA HIS A 83 12.90 4.34 0.60
C HIS A 83 12.20 3.25 1.43
N TYR A 84 11.85 2.09 0.86
CA TYR A 84 11.17 0.99 1.58
C TYR A 84 9.91 1.46 2.35
N LYS A 85 9.09 2.32 1.74
CA LYS A 85 7.89 2.87 2.39
C LYS A 85 6.63 2.13 1.92
N THR A 86 5.79 1.74 2.87
CA THR A 86 4.49 1.07 2.66
C THR A 86 3.36 2.11 2.61
N PHE A 87 2.28 1.83 1.89
CA PHE A 87 1.03 2.59 1.93
C PHE A 87 0.19 2.30 3.17
N VAL A 88 0.41 1.14 3.80
CA VAL A 88 -0.40 0.63 4.91
C VAL A 88 0.47 -0.02 5.98
N THR A 89 0.16 0.22 7.25
CA THR A 89 0.61 -0.66 8.34
C THR A 89 -0.56 -1.10 9.20
N VAL A 90 -0.57 -2.37 9.58
CA VAL A 90 -1.32 -2.85 10.72
C VAL A 90 -0.35 -2.91 11.89
N GLU A 91 -0.66 -2.19 12.95
CA GLU A 91 0.19 -2.10 14.13
C GLU A 91 -0.51 -2.74 15.34
N ARG A 92 0.24 -3.52 16.10
CA ARG A 92 -0.18 -4.14 17.35
C ARG A 92 0.47 -3.42 18.52
N PHE A 93 -0.31 -3.12 19.55
CA PHE A 93 0.19 -2.54 20.78
C PHE A 93 0.85 -3.60 21.66
N GLN A 94 2.09 -3.37 22.06
CA GLN A 94 2.85 -4.22 22.98
C GLN A 94 2.76 -3.65 24.40
N ASN A 95 2.00 -4.31 25.28
CA ASN A 95 1.76 -3.83 26.64
C ASN A 95 3.03 -3.81 27.52
N ASN A 96 3.99 -4.69 27.24
CA ASN A 96 5.25 -4.78 27.99
C ASN A 96 6.18 -3.59 27.74
N THR A 97 6.19 -3.05 26.52
CA THR A 97 7.05 -1.93 26.12
C THR A 97 6.29 -0.61 25.98
N GLY A 98 4.96 -0.65 25.91
CA GLY A 98 4.12 0.51 25.63
C GLY A 98 4.25 1.04 24.20
N THR A 99 4.74 0.21 23.26
CA THR A 99 5.04 0.62 21.88
C THR A 99 4.10 -0.05 20.87
N TRP A 100 3.92 0.61 19.73
CA TRP A 100 3.25 0.04 18.56
C TRP A 100 4.26 -0.66 17.67
N VAL A 101 3.98 -1.90 17.30
CA VAL A 101 4.84 -2.71 16.41
C VAL A 101 4.07 -3.06 15.14
N VAL A 102 4.67 -2.80 13.99
CA VAL A 102 4.11 -3.17 12.69
C VAL A 102 4.09 -4.69 12.58
N VAL A 103 2.91 -5.26 12.36
CA VAL A 103 2.70 -6.71 12.17
C VAL A 103 2.35 -7.08 10.73
N HIS A 104 1.74 -6.16 9.98
CA HIS A 104 1.48 -6.33 8.55
C HIS A 104 1.73 -5.01 7.81
N THR A 105 2.12 -5.12 6.55
CA THR A 105 2.28 -4.02 5.59
C THR A 105 1.40 -4.26 4.37
N ASP A 106 1.43 -3.38 3.36
CA ASP A 106 0.76 -3.58 2.06
C ASP A 106 1.32 -4.77 1.24
N ALA A 107 2.48 -5.30 1.62
CA ALA A 107 3.05 -6.52 1.04
C ALA A 107 2.53 -7.82 1.68
N SER A 108 1.75 -7.71 2.77
CA SER A 108 1.17 -8.87 3.46
C SER A 108 -0.07 -9.36 2.73
N TRP A 109 -0.26 -10.68 2.61
CA TRP A 109 -1.43 -11.27 1.95
C TRP A 109 -2.75 -10.94 2.65
N GLU A 110 -2.68 -10.65 3.95
CA GLU A 110 -3.81 -10.32 4.80
C GLU A 110 -4.32 -8.89 4.58
N THR A 111 -3.55 -8.02 3.92
CA THR A 111 -3.92 -6.62 3.72
C THR A 111 -4.37 -6.36 2.29
N ARG A 112 -5.30 -5.43 2.13
CA ARG A 112 -5.73 -4.92 0.82
C ARG A 112 -5.78 -3.41 0.86
N PHE A 113 -5.32 -2.80 -0.22
CA PHE A 113 -5.34 -1.36 -0.41
C PHE A 113 -6.13 -1.04 -1.67
N HIS A 114 -7.26 -0.37 -1.49
CA HIS A 114 -8.14 0.04 -2.56
C HIS A 114 -8.13 1.56 -2.67
N TRP A 115 -7.63 2.09 -3.79
CA TRP A 115 -7.76 3.51 -4.11
C TRP A 115 -8.91 3.73 -5.07
N ILE A 116 -9.83 4.62 -4.71
CA ILE A 116 -11.02 4.94 -5.48
C ILE A 116 -11.01 6.42 -5.81
N LYS A 117 -11.00 6.72 -7.12
CA LYS A 117 -11.09 8.09 -7.62
C LYS A 117 -12.50 8.62 -7.43
N GLY A 118 -12.62 9.76 -6.76
CA GLY A 118 -13.85 10.55 -6.66
C GLY A 118 -13.95 11.62 -7.74
N SER A 119 -14.87 12.56 -7.54
CA SER A 119 -15.04 13.73 -8.40
C SER A 119 -14.18 14.90 -7.94
N GLY A 120 -13.89 15.86 -8.84
CA GLY A 120 -13.22 17.10 -8.48
C GLY A 120 -11.80 16.94 -7.90
N GLY A 121 -11.08 15.87 -8.25
CA GLY A 121 -9.74 15.59 -7.71
C GLY A 121 -9.74 14.94 -6.32
N GLN A 122 -10.91 14.65 -5.75
CA GLN A 122 -11.01 13.91 -4.49
C GLN A 122 -10.79 12.43 -4.74
N SER A 123 -10.21 11.75 -3.76
CA SER A 123 -10.12 10.29 -3.76
C SER A 123 -10.09 9.73 -2.35
N ASN A 124 -10.49 8.47 -2.24
CA ASN A 124 -10.51 7.73 -1.00
C ASN A 124 -9.57 6.52 -1.09
N ALA A 125 -8.98 6.15 0.04
CA ALA A 125 -8.25 4.90 0.19
C ALA A 125 -8.92 4.05 1.27
N THR A 126 -9.41 2.88 0.87
CA THR A 126 -9.93 1.87 1.79
C THR A 126 -8.87 0.82 2.04
N VAL A 127 -8.59 0.59 3.31
CA VAL A 127 -7.64 -0.41 3.78
C VAL A 127 -8.41 -1.51 4.47
N GLU A 128 -8.21 -2.73 4.02
CA GLU A 128 -8.78 -3.92 4.64
C GLU A 128 -7.65 -4.75 5.27
N TRP A 129 -7.87 -5.21 6.50
CA TRP A 129 -7.07 -6.25 7.12
C TRP A 129 -7.95 -7.48 7.38
N HIS A 130 -7.71 -8.53 6.62
CA HIS A 130 -8.27 -9.85 6.81
C HIS A 130 -7.58 -10.52 7.99
N ILE A 131 -8.20 -10.45 9.17
CA ILE A 131 -7.59 -10.90 10.41
C ILE A 131 -7.38 -12.42 10.32
N PRO A 132 -6.12 -12.91 10.24
CA PRO A 132 -5.89 -14.34 10.08
C PRO A 132 -6.26 -15.09 11.35
N LEU A 133 -6.62 -16.37 11.23
CA LEU A 133 -6.92 -17.24 12.38
C LEU A 133 -5.71 -17.43 13.32
N SER A 134 -4.49 -17.15 12.83
CA SER A 134 -3.25 -17.15 13.60
C SER A 134 -2.96 -15.83 14.31
N ALA A 135 -3.74 -14.76 14.08
CA ALA A 135 -3.51 -13.47 14.71
C ALA A 135 -3.63 -13.59 16.23
N GLN A 136 -2.69 -12.95 16.92
CA GLN A 136 -2.67 -12.92 18.37
C GLN A 136 -3.79 -11.99 18.88
N SER A 137 -4.50 -12.36 19.93
CA SER A 137 -5.46 -11.43 20.55
C SER A 137 -4.73 -10.21 21.12
N GLY A 138 -5.33 -9.03 20.99
CA GLY A 138 -4.67 -7.78 21.38
C GLY A 138 -5.35 -6.54 20.84
N THR A 139 -4.62 -5.42 20.95
CA THR A 139 -5.07 -4.10 20.55
C THR A 139 -4.31 -3.68 19.29
N TYR A 140 -5.05 -3.21 18.30
CA TYR A 140 -4.57 -2.94 16.96
C TYR A 140 -4.99 -1.55 16.48
N ARG A 141 -4.25 -1.02 15.50
CA ARG A 141 -4.65 0.14 14.69
C ARG A 141 -4.13 -0.03 13.27
N ILE A 142 -4.79 0.63 12.33
CA ILE A 142 -4.37 0.68 10.92
C ILE A 142 -3.88 2.10 10.64
N ARG A 143 -2.74 2.21 9.95
CA ARG A 143 -2.22 3.48 9.44
C ARG A 143 -2.12 3.45 7.93
N HIS A 144 -2.37 4.60 7.33
CA HIS A 144 -2.24 4.82 5.91
C HIS A 144 -1.22 5.94 5.67
N PHE A 145 -0.35 5.74 4.68
CA PHE A 145 0.64 6.72 4.24
C PHE A 145 0.43 7.02 2.77
N GLY A 146 0.55 8.28 2.39
CA GLY A 146 0.40 8.67 0.99
C GLY A 146 0.99 10.03 0.69
N HIS A 147 0.90 10.40 -0.58
CA HIS A 147 1.29 11.72 -1.06
C HIS A 147 0.16 12.32 -1.87
N TYR A 148 -0.06 13.62 -1.72
CA TYR A 148 -0.99 14.38 -2.53
C TYR A 148 -0.25 15.46 -3.32
N LYS A 149 -0.75 15.75 -4.51
CA LYS A 149 -0.23 16.75 -5.42
C LYS A 149 -1.10 18.00 -5.34
N ARG A 150 -0.47 19.13 -5.02
CA ARG A 150 -1.07 20.47 -5.10
C ARG A 150 -0.21 21.40 -5.97
N PHE A 151 -0.78 22.48 -6.48
CA PHE A 151 0.01 23.55 -7.09
C PHE A 151 0.35 24.62 -6.05
N ASN A 152 1.63 25.00 -5.99
CA ASN A 152 2.06 26.22 -5.33
C ASN A 152 2.35 27.28 -6.40
N ILE A 153 1.41 28.22 -6.58
CA ILE A 153 1.40 29.27 -7.62
C ILE A 153 1.42 28.70 -9.05
N VAL A 154 2.51 28.05 -9.47
CA VAL A 154 2.67 27.40 -10.79
C VAL A 154 3.37 26.04 -10.73
N THR A 155 4.06 25.68 -9.64
CA THR A 155 4.82 24.43 -9.54
C THR A 155 4.02 23.33 -8.83
N PRO A 156 4.01 22.08 -9.34
CA PRO A 156 3.41 20.98 -8.62
C PRO A 156 4.29 20.61 -7.42
N VAL A 157 3.69 20.58 -6.24
CA VAL A 157 4.33 20.15 -4.99
C VAL A 157 3.65 18.88 -4.53
N ILE A 158 4.45 17.84 -4.31
CA ILE A 158 4.02 16.56 -3.74
C ILE A 158 4.30 16.60 -2.24
N THR A 159 3.27 16.40 -1.42
CA THR A 159 3.37 16.48 0.05
C THR A 159 2.92 15.16 0.67
N ALA A 160 3.71 14.64 1.61
CA ALA A 160 3.38 13.44 2.35
C ALA A 160 2.29 13.71 3.40
N TYR A 161 1.46 12.71 3.67
CA TYR A 161 0.51 12.70 4.77
C TYR A 161 0.41 11.30 5.39
N GLU A 162 -0.16 11.26 6.59
CA GLU A 162 -0.51 10.02 7.26
C GLU A 162 -1.92 10.09 7.83
N GLY A 163 -2.58 8.93 7.88
CA GLY A 163 -3.86 8.71 8.55
C GLY A 163 -3.73 7.57 9.54
N VAL A 164 -4.47 7.66 10.65
CA VAL A 164 -4.48 6.64 11.71
C VAL A 164 -5.93 6.34 12.07
N SER A 165 -6.31 5.06 12.07
CA SER A 165 -7.62 4.62 12.52
C SER A 165 -7.78 4.77 14.03
N ASP A 166 -9.02 4.65 14.51
CA ASP A 166 -9.24 4.35 15.91
C ASP A 166 -8.61 3.00 16.30
N VAL A 167 -8.39 2.85 17.59
CA VAL A 167 -7.85 1.63 18.18
C VAL A 167 -8.96 0.61 18.35
N PHE A 168 -8.70 -0.64 17.94
CA PHE A 168 -9.66 -1.73 18.03
C PHE A 168 -9.05 -2.99 18.66
N ARG A 169 -9.89 -3.88 19.16
CA ARG A 169 -9.47 -5.12 19.82
C ARG A 169 -9.80 -6.33 18.97
N VAL A 170 -8.85 -7.27 18.89
CA VAL A 170 -9.03 -8.55 18.23
C VAL A 170 -9.02 -9.66 19.28
N THR A 171 -10.04 -10.53 19.26
CA THR A 171 -10.20 -11.63 20.21
C THR A 171 -10.61 -12.93 19.52
N LYS A 172 -10.37 -14.08 20.17
CA LYS A 172 -10.81 -15.40 19.67
C LYS A 172 -12.34 -15.57 19.72
N THR A 173 -12.98 -14.93 20.70
CA THR A 173 -14.43 -14.94 20.95
C THR A 173 -14.89 -13.51 21.22
N LEU A 174 -16.14 -13.17 20.86
CA LEU A 174 -16.70 -11.84 21.15
C LEU A 174 -16.91 -11.65 22.66
#